data_AF-A0A3A5VIR8-F1
#
_entry.id   AF-A0A3A5VIR8-F1
#
_cell.length_a   1.000
_cell.length_b   1.000
_cell.length_c   1.000
_cell.angle_alpha   90.00
_cell.angle_beta   90.00
_cell.angle_gamma   90.00
#
_symmetry.space_group_name_H-M   'P 1'
#
loop_
_entity.id
_entity.type
_entity.pdbx_description
1 polymer ?
#
loop_
_entity_poly.entity_id
_entity_poly.type
_entity_poly.pdbx_seq_one_letter_code
_entity_poly.pdbx_strand_id
1 'polypeptide(L)'
;MQSKPLTSVALLFMLLLLGQALTGHLNQIPGEERNTELDFSSIVMFSNNTTDSDGDGIYDTVDACPNGNSSWTSTIYTDHDSDGCQDSNEDLDDDNDGIVDAYDSCPVGSLGWTSTNSTDYDSDGCRDSGEDSDDDNDGVADGYDLCPKGELGWISSNSTDADGDGCRDSTEDSDGGGGGGNQTSPCGSNVNYTSVYAYAP
;
A
#
# COMPACT_ATOMS: atom_id res chain seq x y z
N MET A 1 -9.44 -29.81 53.01
CA MET A 1 -8.09 -29.38 53.40
C MET A 1 -7.13 -29.70 52.27
N GLN A 2 -6.67 -28.69 51.53
CA GLN A 2 -5.31 -28.57 51.01
C GLN A 2 -5.21 -27.21 50.29
N SER A 3 -4.57 -26.27 50.97
CA SER A 3 -4.18 -24.95 50.49
C SER A 3 -3.08 -25.09 49.43
N LYS A 4 -3.32 -24.57 48.22
CA LYS A 4 -2.26 -24.39 47.21
C LYS A 4 -1.70 -22.96 47.32
N PRO A 5 -0.37 -22.78 47.20
CA PRO A 5 0.31 -21.52 47.48
C PRO A 5 0.07 -20.48 46.38
N LEU A 6 -0.10 -19.22 46.79
CA LEU A 6 -0.11 -18.08 45.87
C LEU A 6 1.22 -18.04 45.11
N THR A 7 1.13 -18.08 43.78
CA THR A 7 2.28 -18.01 42.87
C THR A 7 2.95 -16.64 42.91
N SER A 8 4.27 -16.68 42.95
CA SER A 8 5.28 -15.65 43.25
C SER A 8 5.21 -14.30 42.51
N VAL A 9 4.31 -14.12 41.54
CA VAL A 9 4.23 -12.89 40.73
C VAL A 9 3.40 -11.79 41.42
N ALA A 10 2.36 -12.19 42.17
CA ALA A 10 1.51 -11.24 42.90
C ALA A 10 2.22 -10.58 44.11
N LEU A 11 3.22 -11.26 44.69
CA LEU A 11 4.02 -10.71 45.79
C LEU A 11 5.09 -9.71 45.28
N LEU A 12 5.59 -9.92 44.05
CA LEU A 12 6.58 -9.04 43.41
C LEU A 12 5.97 -7.71 42.97
N PHE A 13 4.69 -7.71 42.56
CA PHE A 13 3.95 -6.47 42.21
C PHE A 13 3.52 -5.64 43.44
N MET A 14 3.29 -6.27 44.60
CA MET A 14 3.01 -5.52 45.85
C MET A 14 4.26 -4.87 46.46
N LEU A 15 5.47 -5.37 46.17
CA LEU A 15 6.72 -4.81 46.69
C LEU A 15 7.22 -3.59 45.89
N LEU A 16 6.79 -3.43 44.63
CA LEU A 16 7.13 -2.27 43.79
C LEU A 16 6.28 -1.02 44.06
N LEU A 17 5.17 -1.15 44.80
CA LEU A 17 4.29 -0.02 45.16
C LEU A 17 4.51 0.49 46.60
N LEU A 18 5.41 -0.11 47.37
CA LEU A 18 5.67 0.23 48.79
C LEU A 18 7.10 0.71 49.10
N GLY A 19 7.94 0.95 48.09
CA GLY A 19 9.25 1.60 48.29
C GLY A 19 9.69 2.38 47.04
N GLN A 20 9.94 3.68 47.07
CA GLN A 20 9.98 4.65 48.15
C GLN A 20 9.70 6.02 47.53
N ALA A 21 8.67 6.72 48.03
CA ALA A 21 8.67 8.16 48.07
C ALA A 21 9.18 8.56 49.46
N LEU A 22 10.44 9.02 49.55
CA LEU A 22 10.91 9.83 50.66
C LEU A 22 12.00 10.77 50.17
N THR A 23 11.56 12.00 49.94
CA THR A 23 12.33 13.23 49.94
C THR A 23 13.27 13.27 51.16
N GLY A 24 14.57 13.37 50.91
CA GLY A 24 15.58 13.70 51.91
C GLY A 24 16.25 15.02 51.52
N HIS A 25 15.85 16.09 52.20
CA HIS A 25 16.45 17.42 52.14
C HIS A 25 17.71 17.45 53.06
N LEU A 26 18.74 18.18 52.59
CA LEU A 26 19.88 18.76 53.33
C LEU A 26 21.11 17.86 53.65
N ASN A 27 22.08 17.90 52.74
CA ASN A 27 23.41 18.40 53.08
C ASN A 27 24.05 19.05 51.85
N GLN A 28 23.88 20.37 51.78
CA GLN A 28 24.46 21.24 50.77
C GLN A 28 25.96 21.39 51.02
N ILE A 29 26.78 21.03 50.02
CA ILE A 29 28.13 21.56 49.90
C ILE A 29 27.95 22.97 49.31
N PRO A 30 28.37 24.06 50.00
CA PRO A 30 28.23 25.39 49.43
C PRO A 30 29.31 25.59 48.36
N GLY A 31 28.90 25.76 47.10
CA GLY A 31 29.75 26.43 46.11
C GLY A 31 29.95 25.77 44.74
N GLU A 32 29.08 24.88 44.25
CA GLU A 32 29.17 24.47 42.84
C GLU A 32 27.77 24.25 42.25
N GLU A 33 27.31 25.23 41.48
CA GLU A 33 26.17 25.12 40.58
C GLU A 33 26.50 24.04 39.54
N ARG A 34 26.10 22.78 39.78
CA ARG A 34 26.14 21.77 38.72
C ARG A 34 24.84 21.81 37.97
N ASN A 35 24.85 22.62 36.92
CA ASN A 35 23.92 22.56 35.81
C ASN A 35 24.02 21.15 35.25
N THR A 36 23.11 20.25 35.61
CA THR A 36 22.94 19.00 34.86
C THR A 36 22.08 19.31 33.63
N GLU A 37 22.55 20.22 32.78
CA GLU A 37 22.26 20.07 31.36
C GLU A 37 23.10 18.87 30.93
N LEU A 38 22.41 17.76 30.68
CA LEU A 38 23.03 16.64 29.98
C LEU A 38 23.41 17.20 28.61
N ASP A 39 24.69 17.51 28.45
CA ASP A 39 25.26 17.82 27.15
C ASP A 39 25.17 16.55 26.29
N PHE A 40 24.08 16.46 25.55
CA PHE A 40 23.84 15.41 24.57
C PHE A 40 24.84 15.44 23.42
N SER A 41 25.76 16.42 23.35
CA SER A 41 26.85 16.41 22.38
C SER A 41 27.80 15.21 22.57
N SER A 42 27.83 14.59 23.76
CA SER A 42 28.73 13.45 24.05
C SER A 42 28.02 12.09 24.25
N ILE A 43 26.68 12.01 24.13
CA ILE A 43 25.94 10.74 23.98
C ILE A 43 25.35 10.71 22.58
N VAL A 44 26.23 10.57 21.58
CA VAL A 44 25.84 10.23 20.22
C VAL A 44 26.52 8.90 19.89
N MET A 45 25.91 7.82 20.38
CA MET A 45 26.16 6.44 19.93
C MET A 45 25.07 5.96 18.98
N PHE A 46 24.37 6.89 18.32
CA PHE A 46 23.53 6.64 17.16
C PHE A 46 23.91 7.70 16.15
N SER A 47 24.35 7.32 14.95
CA SER A 47 24.72 8.25 13.87
C SER A 47 23.78 9.45 13.84
N ASN A 48 24.33 10.66 13.83
CA ASN A 48 23.60 11.81 13.32
C ASN A 48 23.40 11.56 11.83
N ASN A 49 22.35 10.83 11.53
CA ASN A 49 21.96 10.43 10.20
C ASN A 49 21.15 11.56 9.59
N THR A 50 21.88 12.63 9.29
CA THR A 50 21.38 13.88 8.72
C THR A 50 22.10 14.19 7.42
N THR A 51 22.74 13.17 6.83
CA THR A 51 23.40 13.31 5.55
C THR A 51 22.34 13.15 4.46
N ASP A 52 22.37 14.10 3.55
CA ASP A 52 21.53 14.24 2.36
C ASP A 52 22.55 14.66 1.30
N SER A 53 22.97 13.67 0.52
CA SER A 53 24.19 13.74 -0.28
C SER A 53 23.99 14.43 -1.63
N ASP A 54 22.79 14.39 -2.21
CA ASP A 54 22.42 15.11 -3.44
C ASP A 54 21.55 16.35 -3.20
N GLY A 55 21.03 16.53 -1.99
CA GLY A 55 20.36 17.73 -1.53
C GLY A 55 18.89 17.82 -1.94
N ASP A 56 18.23 16.69 -2.19
CA ASP A 56 16.83 16.62 -2.62
C ASP A 56 15.83 16.74 -1.44
N GLY A 57 16.31 16.63 -0.19
CA GLY A 57 15.52 16.74 1.03
C GLY A 57 15.12 15.41 1.68
N ILE A 58 15.50 14.27 1.09
CA ILE A 58 15.42 12.94 1.70
C ILE A 58 16.81 12.59 2.27
N TYR A 59 16.86 11.86 3.39
CA TYR A 59 18.15 11.50 4.00
C TYR A 59 18.66 10.18 3.45
N ASP A 60 19.98 10.07 3.22
CA ASP A 60 20.68 8.92 2.60
C ASP A 60 20.26 7.52 3.09
N THR A 61 19.67 7.37 4.28
CA THR A 61 19.21 6.07 4.80
C THR A 61 17.82 5.64 4.38
N VAL A 62 17.00 6.59 3.93
CA VAL A 62 15.64 6.38 3.47
C VAL A 62 15.48 6.82 2.02
N ASP A 63 16.60 7.15 1.38
CA ASP A 63 16.72 7.55 -0.02
C ASP A 63 17.18 6.32 -0.83
N ALA A 64 16.45 5.96 -1.88
CA ALA A 64 16.78 4.89 -2.80
C ALA A 64 17.85 5.31 -3.83
N CYS A 65 18.01 6.62 -4.03
CA CYS A 65 19.00 7.28 -4.86
C CYS A 65 19.94 8.24 -4.09
N PRO A 66 20.68 7.82 -3.03
CA PRO A 66 21.44 8.74 -2.15
C PRO A 66 22.53 9.59 -2.77
N ASN A 67 22.85 9.43 -4.04
CA ASN A 67 23.84 10.27 -4.74
C ASN A 67 23.31 10.63 -6.13
N GLY A 68 22.00 10.87 -6.20
CA GLY A 68 21.27 11.08 -7.42
C GLY A 68 21.50 12.46 -8.02
N ASN A 69 20.53 12.90 -8.82
CA ASN A 69 20.55 14.20 -9.44
C ASN A 69 20.41 15.27 -8.36
N SER A 70 21.05 16.41 -8.59
CA SER A 70 21.00 17.53 -7.65
C SER A 70 20.19 18.68 -8.25
N SER A 71 19.84 19.66 -7.42
CA SER A 71 19.08 20.87 -7.83
C SER A 71 17.58 20.63 -8.07
N TRP A 72 17.00 19.64 -7.42
CA TRP A 72 15.56 19.44 -7.30
C TRP A 72 15.20 19.22 -5.82
N THR A 73 13.94 18.95 -5.52
CA THR A 73 13.48 18.67 -4.16
C THR A 73 12.40 17.61 -4.24
N SER A 74 12.47 16.60 -3.39
CA SER A 74 11.43 15.58 -3.25
C SER A 74 10.08 16.20 -2.90
N THR A 75 9.10 15.94 -3.75
CA THR A 75 7.70 16.37 -3.62
C THR A 75 6.83 15.37 -4.36
N ILE A 76 5.53 15.33 -4.04
CA ILE A 76 4.52 14.51 -4.74
C ILE A 76 4.39 14.72 -6.26
N TYR A 77 5.18 15.61 -6.87
CA TYR A 77 5.17 15.88 -8.31
C TYR A 77 6.50 15.55 -9.00
N THR A 78 7.52 15.15 -8.24
CA THR A 78 8.89 14.93 -8.71
C THR A 78 9.55 13.70 -8.09
N ASP A 79 8.86 13.05 -7.16
CA ASP A 79 9.20 11.90 -6.33
C ASP A 79 7.86 11.45 -5.72
N HIS A 80 7.04 10.80 -6.57
CA HIS A 80 5.63 10.55 -6.28
C HIS A 80 5.43 9.60 -5.10
N ASP A 81 6.23 8.54 -5.03
CA ASP A 81 6.23 7.56 -3.96
C ASP A 81 7.06 7.96 -2.72
N SER A 82 7.85 9.03 -2.84
CA SER A 82 8.71 9.58 -1.79
C SER A 82 9.87 8.67 -1.38
N ASP A 83 10.45 7.93 -2.32
CA ASP A 83 11.60 7.07 -2.07
C ASP A 83 12.96 7.77 -2.20
N GLY A 84 12.99 9.02 -2.66
CA GLY A 84 14.21 9.84 -2.86
C GLY A 84 14.81 9.76 -4.26
N CYS A 85 14.20 9.00 -5.17
CA CYS A 85 14.54 9.01 -6.58
C CYS A 85 13.68 10.03 -7.34
N GLN A 86 14.29 10.71 -8.33
CA GLN A 86 13.55 11.65 -9.16
C GLN A 86 12.76 10.92 -10.25
N ASP A 87 11.42 11.06 -10.26
CA ASP A 87 10.51 10.46 -11.25
C ASP A 87 11.02 10.61 -12.70
N SER A 88 11.44 11.82 -13.05
CA SER A 88 11.71 12.17 -14.45
C SER A 88 12.92 11.46 -15.09
N ASN A 89 13.81 10.84 -14.31
CA ASN A 89 15.07 10.31 -14.83
C ASN A 89 15.84 9.30 -13.96
N GLU A 90 15.51 9.14 -12.69
CA GLU A 90 16.22 8.26 -11.75
C GLU A 90 15.37 7.12 -11.25
N ASP A 91 14.09 7.42 -11.01
CA ASP A 91 13.09 6.40 -10.76
C ASP A 91 12.65 5.74 -12.08
N LEU A 92 12.28 4.47 -11.99
CA LEU A 92 11.73 3.67 -13.10
C LEU A 92 10.37 3.07 -12.75
N ASP A 93 9.86 3.34 -11.54
CA ASP A 93 8.62 2.81 -10.97
C ASP A 93 8.08 3.89 -10.01
N ASP A 94 7.55 4.98 -10.58
CA ASP A 94 7.26 6.24 -9.86
C ASP A 94 6.22 6.06 -8.72
N ASP A 95 5.44 4.97 -8.69
CA ASP A 95 4.44 4.68 -7.65
C ASP A 95 4.77 3.44 -6.78
N ASN A 96 5.87 2.75 -7.11
CA ASN A 96 6.45 1.62 -6.41
C ASN A 96 5.51 0.43 -6.23
N ASP A 97 4.62 0.20 -7.20
CA ASP A 97 3.72 -0.96 -7.25
C ASP A 97 4.42 -2.25 -7.76
N GLY A 98 5.62 -2.12 -8.35
CA GLY A 98 6.42 -3.21 -8.88
C GLY A 98 6.34 -3.42 -10.40
N ILE A 99 5.60 -2.59 -11.14
CA ILE A 99 5.58 -2.51 -12.60
C ILE A 99 6.30 -1.23 -13.03
N VAL A 100 7.36 -1.37 -13.82
CA VAL A 100 8.12 -0.19 -14.27
C VAL A 100 7.29 0.70 -15.21
N ASP A 101 7.47 2.02 -15.17
CA ASP A 101 6.67 3.02 -15.89
C ASP A 101 6.52 2.74 -17.40
N ALA A 102 7.53 2.09 -17.99
CA ALA A 102 7.53 1.74 -19.40
C ALA A 102 6.48 0.67 -19.79
N TYR A 103 5.99 -0.08 -18.79
CA TYR A 103 4.97 -1.12 -18.92
C TYR A 103 3.74 -0.85 -18.06
N ASP A 104 3.73 0.25 -17.33
CA ASP A 104 2.63 0.70 -16.50
C ASP A 104 1.70 1.65 -17.27
N SER A 105 0.40 1.34 -17.30
CA SER A 105 -0.67 2.20 -17.81
C SER A 105 -1.00 3.36 -16.85
N CYS A 106 -0.63 3.22 -15.58
CA CYS A 106 -0.84 4.11 -14.44
C CYS A 106 0.48 4.50 -13.73
N PRO A 107 1.53 4.98 -14.42
CA PRO A 107 2.87 5.16 -13.86
C PRO A 107 2.95 6.06 -12.61
N VAL A 108 2.02 7.01 -12.46
CA VAL A 108 1.92 7.87 -11.26
C VAL A 108 0.62 7.52 -10.53
N GLY A 109 0.51 6.24 -10.14
CA GLY A 109 -0.68 5.60 -9.64
C GLY A 109 -0.84 5.67 -8.12
N SER A 110 -1.55 4.71 -7.56
CA SER A 110 -1.89 4.70 -6.14
C SER A 110 -0.71 4.15 -5.35
N LEU A 111 -0.37 4.78 -4.24
CA LEU A 111 0.76 4.29 -3.44
C LEU A 111 0.37 3.17 -2.48
N GLY A 112 1.34 2.32 -2.12
CA GLY A 112 1.24 1.40 -0.99
C GLY A 112 0.49 0.09 -1.29
N TRP A 113 0.51 -0.35 -2.55
CA TRP A 113 0.08 -1.68 -2.96
C TRP A 113 1.19 -2.32 -3.81
N THR A 114 0.93 -3.50 -4.37
CA THR A 114 1.89 -4.17 -5.26
C THR A 114 1.08 -4.86 -6.34
N SER A 115 1.53 -4.76 -7.59
CA SER A 115 0.95 -5.51 -8.70
C SER A 115 1.05 -7.01 -8.43
N THR A 116 -0.13 -7.64 -8.44
CA THR A 116 -0.32 -9.08 -8.32
C THR A 116 -1.57 -9.46 -9.08
N ASN A 117 -1.70 -10.71 -9.51
CA ASN A 117 -2.92 -11.24 -10.14
C ASN A 117 -4.24 -10.99 -9.35
N SER A 118 -4.17 -10.60 -8.07
CA SER A 118 -5.35 -10.29 -7.25
C SER A 118 -5.69 -8.81 -7.13
N THR A 119 -4.77 -7.92 -7.53
CA THR A 119 -4.84 -6.46 -7.38
C THR A 119 -4.61 -5.69 -8.67
N ASP A 120 -4.05 -6.36 -9.68
CA ASP A 120 -3.79 -5.94 -11.05
C ASP A 120 -3.93 -7.23 -11.89
N TYR A 121 -5.14 -7.49 -12.39
CA TYR A 121 -5.49 -8.79 -12.96
C TYR A 121 -4.83 -9.06 -14.31
N ASP A 122 -4.72 -8.04 -15.15
CA ASP A 122 -4.11 -8.10 -16.47
C ASP A 122 -2.61 -7.76 -16.50
N SER A 123 -2.07 -7.29 -15.36
CA SER A 123 -0.67 -6.95 -15.16
C SER A 123 -0.22 -5.71 -15.95
N ASP A 124 -1.10 -4.72 -16.08
CA ASP A 124 -0.82 -3.46 -16.77
C ASP A 124 -0.32 -2.34 -15.86
N GLY A 125 -0.16 -2.59 -14.55
CA GLY A 125 0.30 -1.63 -13.55
C GLY A 125 -0.79 -0.72 -12.98
N CYS A 126 -2.03 -0.80 -13.51
CA CYS A 126 -3.16 -0.14 -12.89
C CYS A 126 -3.80 -1.02 -11.81
N ARG A 127 -4.11 -0.42 -10.67
CA ARG A 127 -4.83 -1.11 -9.60
C ARG A 127 -6.31 -1.32 -9.94
N ASP A 128 -6.76 -2.58 -9.98
CA ASP A 128 -8.16 -2.98 -10.22
C ASP A 128 -9.20 -2.15 -9.42
N SER A 129 -8.90 -1.91 -8.13
CA SER A 129 -9.91 -1.35 -7.21
C SER A 129 -10.11 0.17 -7.31
N GLY A 130 -9.50 0.86 -8.27
CA GLY A 130 -9.71 2.30 -8.43
C GLY A 130 -8.98 3.03 -9.55
N GLU A 131 -8.02 2.41 -10.22
CA GLU A 131 -7.22 3.03 -11.29
C GLU A 131 -7.52 2.39 -12.62
N ASP A 132 -7.70 1.08 -12.60
CA ASP A 132 -8.21 0.32 -13.72
C ASP A 132 -9.75 0.37 -13.77
N SER A 133 -10.29 0.35 -14.97
CA SER A 133 -11.72 0.28 -15.24
C SER A 133 -12.10 -0.84 -16.20
N ASP A 134 -11.12 -1.64 -16.62
CA ASP A 134 -11.19 -2.74 -17.57
C ASP A 134 -10.17 -3.80 -17.12
N ASP A 135 -10.47 -4.46 -16.00
CA ASP A 135 -9.57 -5.31 -15.21
C ASP A 135 -8.92 -6.45 -16.03
N ASP A 136 -9.47 -6.83 -17.20
CA ASP A 136 -8.93 -7.88 -18.09
C ASP A 136 -8.47 -7.38 -19.49
N ASN A 137 -8.60 -6.07 -19.73
CA ASN A 137 -8.19 -5.34 -20.92
C ASN A 137 -8.78 -5.90 -22.24
N ASP A 138 -9.99 -6.46 -22.20
CA ASP A 138 -10.69 -6.93 -23.39
C ASP A 138 -11.38 -5.79 -24.18
N GLY A 139 -11.48 -4.59 -23.59
CA GLY A 139 -12.10 -3.40 -24.17
C GLY A 139 -13.53 -3.12 -23.70
N VAL A 140 -14.07 -3.88 -22.75
CA VAL A 140 -15.38 -3.68 -22.11
C VAL A 140 -15.16 -3.34 -20.63
N ALA A 141 -15.38 -2.07 -20.28
CA ALA A 141 -15.20 -1.63 -18.89
C ALA A 141 -16.04 -2.44 -17.88
N ASP A 142 -15.48 -2.73 -16.69
CA ASP A 142 -16.02 -3.64 -15.66
C ASP A 142 -17.49 -3.38 -15.29
N GLY A 143 -17.91 -2.12 -15.35
CA GLY A 143 -19.27 -1.70 -15.03
C GLY A 143 -20.32 -2.18 -16.04
N TYR A 144 -19.89 -2.59 -17.23
CA TYR A 144 -20.70 -3.11 -18.34
C TYR A 144 -20.36 -4.57 -18.69
N ASP A 145 -19.30 -5.11 -18.10
CA ASP A 145 -18.81 -6.46 -18.33
C ASP A 145 -19.44 -7.47 -17.35
N LEU A 146 -19.88 -8.63 -17.87
CA LEU A 146 -20.37 -9.78 -17.08
C LEU A 146 -19.25 -10.76 -16.69
N CYS A 147 -18.07 -10.57 -17.26
CA CYS A 147 -16.81 -11.23 -17.03
C CYS A 147 -15.65 -10.26 -16.68
N PRO A 148 -15.78 -9.32 -15.70
CA PRO A 148 -14.75 -8.29 -15.43
C PRO A 148 -13.32 -8.78 -15.16
N LYS A 149 -13.13 -10.08 -14.91
CA LYS A 149 -11.82 -10.71 -14.77
C LYS A 149 -11.80 -11.96 -15.62
N GLY A 150 -11.98 -11.77 -16.92
CA GLY A 150 -12.16 -12.80 -17.93
C GLY A 150 -10.84 -13.31 -18.49
N GLU A 151 -10.89 -13.87 -19.70
CA GLU A 151 -9.72 -14.38 -20.39
C GLU A 151 -8.83 -13.20 -20.81
N LEU A 152 -7.54 -13.24 -20.49
CA LEU A 152 -6.63 -12.18 -20.95
C LEU A 152 -6.19 -12.38 -22.41
N GLY A 153 -5.90 -11.28 -23.10
CA GLY A 153 -5.21 -11.29 -24.40
C GLY A 153 -6.11 -11.48 -25.62
N TRP A 154 -7.39 -11.13 -25.51
CA TRP A 154 -8.31 -10.97 -26.64
C TRP A 154 -8.97 -9.59 -26.56
N ILE A 155 -9.82 -9.27 -27.54
CA ILE A 155 -10.56 -8.00 -27.57
C ILE A 155 -12.01 -8.30 -27.91
N SER A 156 -12.94 -7.69 -27.18
CA SER A 156 -14.37 -7.75 -27.46
C SER A 156 -14.68 -7.19 -28.85
N SER A 157 -15.43 -7.98 -29.61
CA SER A 157 -15.87 -7.64 -30.96
C SER A 157 -17.08 -8.50 -31.31
N ASN A 158 -17.89 -8.06 -32.26
CA ASN A 158 -19.03 -8.86 -32.77
C ASN A 158 -18.64 -10.29 -33.26
N SER A 159 -17.36 -10.60 -33.45
CA SER A 159 -16.90 -11.94 -33.83
C SER A 159 -16.38 -12.82 -32.69
N THR A 160 -16.09 -12.23 -31.53
CA THR A 160 -15.51 -12.87 -30.34
C THR A 160 -16.39 -12.76 -29.10
N ASP A 161 -17.30 -11.79 -29.10
CA ASP A 161 -18.31 -11.45 -28.10
C ASP A 161 -19.54 -10.93 -28.88
N ALA A 162 -20.47 -11.83 -29.20
CA ALA A 162 -21.53 -11.54 -30.16
C ALA A 162 -22.62 -10.62 -29.62
N ASP A 163 -22.85 -10.61 -28.31
CA ASP A 163 -23.84 -9.77 -27.64
C ASP A 163 -23.25 -8.59 -26.86
N GLY A 164 -21.92 -8.50 -26.78
CA GLY A 164 -21.19 -7.34 -26.26
C GLY A 164 -21.21 -7.28 -24.74
N ASP A 165 -21.22 -8.43 -24.07
CA ASP A 165 -21.32 -8.52 -22.61
C ASP A 165 -19.96 -8.65 -21.90
N GLY A 166 -18.85 -8.60 -22.67
CA GLY A 166 -17.47 -8.71 -22.18
C GLY A 166 -17.04 -10.15 -21.86
N CYS A 167 -17.90 -11.14 -22.11
CA CYS A 167 -17.54 -12.54 -21.98
C CYS A 167 -17.16 -13.14 -23.34
N ARG A 168 -15.99 -13.78 -23.42
CA ARG A 168 -15.57 -14.41 -24.68
C ARG A 168 -16.47 -15.59 -25.07
N ASP A 169 -17.11 -15.50 -26.24
CA ASP A 169 -18.02 -16.51 -26.83
C ASP A 169 -17.48 -17.95 -26.75
N SER A 170 -16.16 -18.11 -26.92
CA SER A 170 -15.54 -19.43 -27.10
C SER A 170 -15.16 -20.17 -25.82
N THR A 171 -15.06 -19.46 -24.71
CA THR A 171 -14.33 -19.91 -23.51
C THR A 171 -15.04 -19.55 -22.22
N GLU A 172 -15.84 -18.49 -22.22
CA GLU A 172 -16.46 -17.92 -21.04
C GLU A 172 -17.98 -17.89 -21.18
N ASP A 173 -18.48 -17.68 -22.39
CA ASP A 173 -19.90 -17.84 -22.69
C ASP A 173 -20.26 -19.32 -22.91
N SER A 174 -20.99 -19.89 -21.95
CA SER A 174 -21.50 -21.27 -22.02
C SER A 174 -22.89 -21.37 -22.63
N ASP A 175 -23.60 -20.26 -22.81
CA ASP A 175 -24.97 -20.25 -23.34
C ASP A 175 -25.05 -19.97 -24.84
N GLY A 176 -23.93 -19.57 -25.45
CA GLY A 176 -23.71 -19.69 -26.88
C GLY A 176 -24.75 -18.90 -27.66
N GLY A 177 -24.74 -17.59 -27.43
CA GLY A 177 -25.36 -16.61 -28.31
C GLY A 177 -26.83 -16.31 -28.03
N GLY A 178 -27.07 -15.05 -27.65
CA GLY A 178 -28.14 -14.25 -28.20
C GLY A 178 -29.56 -14.64 -27.79
N GLY A 179 -30.01 -14.11 -26.66
CA GLY A 179 -31.41 -13.77 -26.49
C GLY A 179 -31.96 -13.89 -25.08
N GLY A 180 -32.11 -12.74 -24.42
CA GLY A 180 -33.27 -12.48 -23.59
C GLY A 180 -33.43 -13.37 -22.35
N GLY A 181 -32.78 -12.95 -21.27
CA GLY A 181 -33.35 -13.06 -19.94
C GLY A 181 -32.92 -14.28 -19.13
N ASN A 182 -31.67 -14.30 -18.68
CA ASN A 182 -31.38 -14.45 -17.26
C ASN A 182 -29.94 -13.98 -16.99
N GLN A 183 -29.80 -12.94 -16.16
CA GLN A 183 -28.52 -12.33 -15.77
C GLN A 183 -27.80 -13.23 -14.76
N THR A 184 -27.35 -14.39 -15.21
CA THR A 184 -26.51 -15.28 -14.39
C THR A 184 -25.13 -15.32 -15.02
N SER A 185 -24.19 -14.62 -14.38
CA SER A 185 -22.78 -14.55 -14.76
C SER A 185 -22.27 -15.95 -15.18
N PRO A 186 -21.74 -16.11 -16.41
CA PRO A 186 -21.20 -17.37 -16.93
C PRO A 186 -19.93 -17.83 -16.20
N CYS A 187 -19.21 -16.88 -15.62
CA CYS A 187 -18.03 -17.13 -14.80
C CYS A 187 -18.44 -17.87 -13.53
N GLY A 188 -17.72 -18.93 -13.15
CA GLY A 188 -17.97 -19.76 -11.97
C GLY A 188 -17.92 -19.07 -10.59
N SER A 189 -18.06 -17.75 -10.53
CA SER A 189 -18.23 -16.92 -9.35
C SER A 189 -19.72 -16.79 -9.03
N ASN A 190 -20.16 -17.31 -7.89
CA ASN A 190 -21.52 -17.08 -7.38
C ASN A 190 -21.70 -15.59 -7.00
N VAL A 191 -21.97 -14.73 -7.98
CA VAL A 191 -22.41 -13.34 -7.75
C VAL A 191 -23.92 -13.26 -7.92
N ASN A 192 -24.61 -13.06 -6.81
CA ASN A 192 -26.06 -12.94 -6.76
C ASN A 192 -26.48 -11.52 -7.18
N TYR A 193 -26.67 -11.29 -8.48
CA TYR A 193 -27.07 -10.01 -9.08
C TYR A 193 -28.54 -9.59 -8.82
N THR A 194 -29.18 -10.07 -7.75
CA THR A 194 -30.57 -9.69 -7.46
C THR A 194 -30.76 -8.27 -6.90
N SER A 195 -29.73 -7.42 -6.84
CA SER A 195 -29.84 -6.06 -6.28
C SER A 195 -29.73 -4.89 -7.26
N VAL A 196 -29.35 -5.09 -8.53
CA VAL A 196 -28.99 -3.95 -9.41
C VAL A 196 -30.22 -3.26 -10.06
N TYR A 197 -31.36 -3.93 -10.20
CA TYR A 197 -32.57 -3.31 -10.76
C TYR A 197 -33.58 -2.78 -9.74
N ALA A 198 -33.20 -2.68 -8.46
CA ALA A 198 -34.13 -2.32 -7.41
C ALA A 198 -34.17 -0.82 -7.03
N TYR A 199 -33.62 0.12 -7.81
CA TYR A 199 -33.88 1.55 -7.57
C TYR A 199 -33.83 2.40 -8.84
N ALA A 200 -35.01 2.66 -9.41
CA ALA A 200 -35.31 3.96 -10.02
C ALA A 200 -36.82 4.24 -9.85
N PRO A 201 -37.23 5.35 -9.19
CA PRO A 201 -38.59 5.87 -9.24
C PRO A 201 -38.94 6.50 -10.59
#